data_AF-A0A925Y986-F1
#
_entry.id   AF-A0A925Y986-F1
#
_cell.length_a   1.000
_cell.length_b   1.000
_cell.length_c   1.000
_cell.angle_alpha   90.00
_cell.angle_beta   90.00
_cell.angle_gamma   90.00
#
_symmetry.space_group_name_H-M   'P 1'
#
loop_
_entity.id
_entity.type
_entity.pdbx_description
1 polymer ?
#
loop_
_entity_poly.entity_id
_entity_poly.type
_entity_poly.pdbx_seq_one_letter_code
_entity_poly.pdbx_strand_id
1 'polypeptide(L)'
;MSSSGEKSELPTPKKERDARQKGQVAKSQEVVTTVSLLSVIAYVWATWGLFTERMITLFDEVALLATGDFEVNGITGIYKAFWDATSIMIPVLGVVLLSGIAANYFQIGSLFSFESITPKLEKISPGAGFKRIFSMKQVVELLKSVLKIVILSFLLYFVVRDAIGPYLNSLDCGTPCILDITVGVMLQTFVYSGLAFIVVALADFAYQKHSHTKSLMMSKDEVKREYKESEGDPHIKGQRKHVAQEMAMGDGGAAAKKGTAVVVNPTHFAVVIQ
;
A
#
# COMPACT_ATOMS: atom_id res chain seq x y z
N MET A 1 -26.82 25.42 -17.35
CA MET A 1 -26.24 24.15 -17.83
C MET A 1 -24.73 24.27 -17.69
N SER A 2 -24.17 23.74 -16.60
CA SER A 2 -22.74 23.87 -16.30
C SER A 2 -21.93 23.02 -17.27
N SER A 3 -21.05 23.66 -18.04
CA SER A 3 -19.98 23.00 -18.76
C SER A 3 -19.10 22.27 -17.75
N SER A 4 -19.43 21.00 -17.47
CA SER A 4 -18.55 20.09 -16.77
C SER A 4 -17.41 19.77 -17.73
N GLY A 5 -16.46 20.71 -17.83
CA GLY A 5 -15.31 20.62 -18.70
C GLY A 5 -14.55 19.32 -18.43
N GLU A 6 -14.06 18.71 -19.49
CA GLU A 6 -13.30 17.47 -19.43
C GLU A 6 -12.15 17.61 -18.42
N LYS A 7 -12.03 16.64 -17.52
CA LYS A 7 -10.99 16.61 -16.48
C LYS A 7 -9.64 16.37 -17.15
N SER A 8 -8.93 17.45 -17.42
CA SER A 8 -7.66 17.46 -18.17
C SER A 8 -6.48 17.92 -17.31
N GLU A 9 -6.74 18.62 -16.21
CA GLU A 9 -5.70 19.16 -15.34
C GLU A 9 -5.30 18.16 -14.25
N LEU A 10 -4.02 18.18 -13.88
CA LEU A 10 -3.50 17.41 -12.76
C LEU A 10 -4.11 17.89 -11.43
N PRO A 11 -4.25 16.99 -10.43
CA PRO A 11 -4.76 17.38 -9.12
C PRO A 11 -3.83 18.39 -8.44
N THR A 12 -4.42 19.38 -7.76
CA THR A 12 -3.65 20.31 -6.93
C THR A 12 -3.14 19.61 -5.65
N PRO A 13 -2.10 20.16 -4.98
CA PRO A 13 -1.61 19.61 -3.71
C PRO A 13 -2.67 19.55 -2.60
N LYS A 14 -3.67 20.45 -2.63
CA LYS A 14 -4.78 20.44 -1.68
C LYS A 14 -5.71 19.27 -1.94
N LYS A 15 -6.12 19.04 -3.19
CA LYS A 15 -6.94 17.87 -3.57
C LYS A 15 -6.25 16.54 -3.24
N GLU A 16 -4.94 16.43 -3.42
CA GLU A 16 -4.19 15.23 -3.03
C GLU A 16 -4.19 15.02 -1.51
N ARG A 17 -4.00 16.09 -0.72
CA ARG A 17 -4.07 16.03 0.75
C ARG A 17 -5.46 15.65 1.24
N ASP A 18 -6.51 16.21 0.66
CA ASP A 18 -7.90 15.89 1.01
C ASP A 18 -8.26 14.44 0.67
N ALA A 19 -7.83 13.96 -0.50
CA ALA A 19 -7.99 12.56 -0.88
C ALA A 19 -7.28 11.64 0.12
N ARG A 20 -6.05 11.99 0.52
CA ARG A 20 -5.27 11.27 1.52
C ARG A 20 -5.96 11.28 2.89
N GLN A 21 -6.48 12.41 3.36
CA GLN A 21 -7.25 12.51 4.62
C GLN A 21 -8.50 11.62 4.62
N LYS A 22 -9.16 11.48 3.46
CA LYS A 22 -10.30 10.58 3.23
C LYS A 22 -9.91 9.10 3.07
N GLY A 23 -8.62 8.77 3.19
CA GLY A 23 -8.09 7.42 3.02
C GLY A 23 -7.99 6.94 1.57
N GLN A 24 -8.15 7.84 0.59
CA GLN A 24 -8.03 7.49 -0.83
C GLN A 24 -6.59 7.63 -1.29
N VAL A 25 -5.87 6.51 -1.31
CA VAL A 25 -4.46 6.44 -1.70
C VAL A 25 -4.25 5.38 -2.78
N ALA A 26 -3.25 5.58 -3.64
CA ALA A 26 -2.81 4.55 -4.58
C ALA A 26 -2.16 3.41 -3.80
N LYS A 27 -2.76 2.22 -3.86
CA LYS A 27 -2.22 1.00 -3.23
C LYS A 27 -2.32 -0.15 -4.22
N SER A 28 -1.19 -0.80 -4.46
CA SER A 28 -1.11 -2.09 -5.14
C SER A 28 -1.07 -3.21 -4.12
N GLN A 29 -2.04 -4.14 -4.23
CA GLN A 29 -2.01 -5.36 -3.43
C GLN A 29 -0.92 -6.32 -3.93
N GLU A 30 -0.60 -6.31 -5.22
CA GLU A 30 0.44 -7.16 -5.81
C GLU A 30 1.83 -6.84 -5.25
N VAL A 31 2.12 -5.57 -4.97
CA VAL A 31 3.37 -5.20 -4.30
C VAL A 31 3.43 -5.77 -2.88
N VAL A 32 2.34 -5.71 -2.13
CA VAL A 32 2.31 -6.25 -0.75
C VAL A 32 2.50 -7.76 -0.77
N THR A 33 1.76 -8.47 -1.63
CA THR A 33 1.86 -9.94 -1.74
C THR A 33 3.24 -10.37 -2.21
N THR A 34 3.83 -9.68 -3.21
CA THR A 34 5.16 -9.98 -3.74
C THR A 34 6.26 -9.76 -2.70
N VAL A 35 6.26 -8.61 -2.01
CA VAL A 35 7.26 -8.32 -0.97
C VAL A 35 7.15 -9.33 0.16
N SER A 36 5.94 -9.70 0.58
CA SER A 36 5.76 -10.72 1.62
C SER A 36 6.21 -12.11 1.18
N LEU A 37 5.89 -12.52 -0.05
CA LEU A 37 6.33 -13.80 -0.60
C LEU A 37 7.86 -13.88 -0.66
N LEU A 38 8.51 -12.86 -1.23
CA LEU A 38 9.97 -12.81 -1.34
C LEU A 38 10.65 -12.77 0.03
N SER A 39 10.06 -12.07 1.00
CA SER A 39 10.58 -11.98 2.37
C SER A 39 10.52 -13.35 3.07
N VAL A 40 9.42 -14.10 2.89
CA VAL A 40 9.30 -15.47 3.42
C VAL A 40 10.29 -16.41 2.75
N ILE A 41 10.40 -16.37 1.42
CA ILE A 41 11.36 -17.21 0.68
C ILE A 41 12.78 -16.91 1.16
N ALA A 42 13.16 -15.63 1.26
CA ALA A 42 14.49 -15.23 1.73
C ALA A 42 14.75 -15.67 3.18
N TYR A 43 13.75 -15.54 4.06
CA TYR A 43 13.85 -15.99 5.45
C TYR A 43 14.03 -17.50 5.54
N VAL A 44 13.18 -18.29 4.88
CA VAL A 44 13.26 -19.76 4.88
C VAL A 44 14.58 -20.23 4.27
N TRP A 45 15.05 -19.58 3.21
CA TRP A 45 16.36 -19.89 2.61
C TRP A 45 17.52 -19.60 3.56
N ALA A 46 17.53 -18.42 4.20
CA ALA A 46 18.58 -18.03 5.15
C ALA A 46 18.59 -18.90 6.41
N THR A 47 17.44 -19.43 6.80
CA THR A 47 17.26 -20.28 7.99
C THR A 47 17.11 -21.75 7.66
N TRP A 48 17.42 -22.16 6.43
CA TRP A 48 17.13 -23.51 5.92
C TRP A 48 17.63 -24.61 6.86
N GLY A 49 18.87 -24.52 7.34
CA GLY A 49 19.46 -25.48 8.27
C GLY A 49 18.66 -25.63 9.57
N LEU A 50 18.37 -24.52 10.25
CA LEU A 50 17.54 -24.52 11.47
C LEU A 50 16.12 -25.03 11.20
N PHE A 51 15.55 -24.64 10.05
CA PHE A 51 14.21 -25.05 9.65
C PHE A 51 14.16 -26.57 9.46
N THR A 52 15.13 -27.14 8.73
CA THR A 52 15.24 -28.58 8.51
C THR A 52 15.50 -29.35 9.80
N GLU A 53 16.38 -28.85 10.67
CA GLU A 53 16.68 -29.49 11.96
C GLU A 53 15.42 -29.58 12.82
N ARG A 54 14.67 -28.48 12.96
CA ARG A 54 13.42 -28.48 13.74
C ARG A 54 12.34 -29.36 13.14
N MET A 55 12.26 -29.42 11.81
CA MET A 55 11.33 -30.33 11.13
C MET A 55 11.69 -31.79 11.40
N ILE A 56 12.99 -32.15 11.34
CA ILE A 56 13.47 -33.50 11.65
C ILE A 56 13.15 -33.85 13.10
N THR A 57 13.49 -32.98 14.05
CA THR A 57 13.17 -33.17 15.47
C THR A 57 11.68 -33.41 15.69
N LEU A 58 10.82 -32.61 15.04
CA LEU A 58 9.37 -32.78 15.13
C LEU A 58 8.92 -34.15 14.59
N PHE A 59 9.47 -34.62 13.46
CA PHE A 59 9.17 -35.93 12.91
C PHE A 59 9.65 -37.06 13.82
N ASP A 60 10.86 -36.95 14.38
CA ASP A 60 11.43 -37.95 15.29
C ASP A 60 10.62 -38.06 16.58
N GLU A 61 10.18 -36.93 17.15
CA GLU A 61 9.34 -36.92 18.35
C GLU A 61 7.97 -37.57 18.10
N VAL A 62 7.34 -37.28 16.94
CA VAL A 62 6.08 -37.92 16.54
C VAL A 62 6.26 -39.42 16.28
N ALA A 63 7.37 -39.83 15.67
CA ALA A 63 7.67 -41.24 15.45
C ALA A 63 7.88 -41.99 16.77
N LEU A 64 8.59 -41.38 17.73
CA LEU A 64 8.79 -41.95 19.06
C LEU A 64 7.47 -42.14 19.82
N LEU A 65 6.55 -41.17 19.72
CA LEU A 65 5.19 -41.28 20.25
C LEU A 65 4.39 -42.43 19.65
N ALA A 66 4.57 -42.72 18.36
CA ALA A 66 3.89 -43.82 17.68
C ALA A 66 4.43 -45.20 18.10
N THR A 67 5.69 -45.29 18.50
CA THR A 67 6.34 -46.54 18.94
C THR A 67 6.32 -46.76 20.46
N GLY A 68 6.05 -45.71 21.24
CA GLY A 68 6.02 -45.73 22.70
C GLY A 68 4.62 -45.95 23.28
N ASP A 69 4.54 -46.06 24.61
CA ASP A 69 3.25 -46.10 25.31
C ASP A 69 2.59 -44.71 25.30
N PHE A 70 1.53 -44.61 24.49
CA PHE A 70 0.80 -43.37 24.28
C PHE A 70 0.04 -42.92 25.54
N GLU A 71 -0.39 -43.82 26.43
CA GLU A 71 -1.07 -43.42 27.67
C GLU A 71 -0.13 -42.70 28.64
N VAL A 72 1.16 -43.03 28.61
CA VAL A 72 2.17 -42.46 29.50
C VAL A 72 2.80 -41.19 28.92
N ASN A 73 3.06 -41.18 27.60
CA ASN A 73 3.84 -40.10 26.95
C ASN A 73 3.04 -39.24 25.98
N GLY A 74 1.77 -39.57 25.71
CA GLY A 74 0.95 -38.88 24.70
C GLY A 74 0.80 -37.38 24.98
N ILE A 75 0.51 -36.99 26.22
CA ILE A 75 0.30 -35.57 26.59
C ILE A 75 1.60 -34.77 26.48
N THR A 76 2.71 -35.31 26.98
CA THR A 76 4.01 -34.63 26.94
C THR A 76 4.53 -34.50 25.51
N GLY A 77 4.33 -35.53 24.68
CA GLY A 77 4.69 -35.49 23.28
C GLY A 77 3.83 -34.54 22.43
N ILE A 78 2.51 -34.48 22.66
CA ILE A 78 1.64 -33.49 22.01
C ILE A 78 2.07 -32.07 22.40
N TYR A 79 2.40 -31.83 23.67
CA TYR A 79 2.83 -30.51 24.13
C TYR A 79 4.14 -30.08 23.46
N LYS A 80 5.13 -30.99 23.35
CA LYS A 80 6.39 -30.69 22.65
C LYS A 80 6.19 -30.48 21.16
N ALA A 81 5.45 -31.37 20.48
CA ALA A 81 5.15 -31.21 19.05
C ALA A 81 4.41 -29.90 18.75
N PHE A 82 3.48 -29.48 19.62
CA PHE A 82 2.83 -28.17 19.53
C PHE A 82 3.84 -27.02 19.63
N TRP A 83 4.80 -27.12 20.55
CA TRP A 83 5.78 -26.08 20.76
C TRP A 83 6.81 -26.00 19.64
N ASP A 84 7.25 -27.14 19.12
CA ASP A 84 8.13 -27.19 17.96
C ASP A 84 7.44 -26.66 16.71
N ALA A 85 6.20 -27.09 16.42
CA ALA A 85 5.41 -26.57 15.31
C ALA A 85 5.20 -25.05 15.43
N THR A 86 4.88 -24.57 16.64
CA THR A 86 4.70 -23.15 16.91
C THR A 86 6.00 -22.37 16.73
N SER A 87 7.13 -22.93 17.16
CA SER A 87 8.45 -22.30 17.04
C SER A 87 8.91 -22.17 15.58
N ILE A 88 8.45 -23.06 14.69
CA ILE A 88 8.69 -23.03 13.25
C ILE A 88 7.77 -21.99 12.59
N MET A 89 6.49 -21.95 12.98
CA MET A 89 5.47 -21.10 12.37
C MET A 89 5.56 -19.63 12.78
N ILE A 90 5.80 -19.32 14.06
CA ILE A 90 5.80 -17.95 14.59
C ILE A 90 6.76 -17.04 13.81
N PRO A 91 8.03 -17.43 13.58
CA PRO A 91 8.96 -16.56 12.84
C PRO A 91 8.48 -16.28 11.41
N VAL A 92 7.94 -17.28 10.71
CA VAL A 92 7.40 -17.12 9.35
C VAL A 92 6.23 -16.14 9.35
N LEU A 93 5.30 -16.29 10.30
CA LEU A 93 4.17 -15.36 10.46
C LEU A 93 4.66 -13.94 10.80
N GLY A 94 5.67 -13.83 11.66
CA GLY A 94 6.32 -12.56 12.00
C GLY A 94 6.90 -11.88 10.77
N VAL A 95 7.61 -12.62 9.91
CA VAL A 95 8.15 -12.10 8.65
C VAL A 95 7.04 -11.62 7.74
N VAL A 96 5.97 -12.40 7.52
CA VAL A 96 4.82 -11.99 6.68
C VAL A 96 4.16 -10.71 7.20
N LEU A 97 3.97 -10.62 8.51
CA LEU A 97 3.35 -9.47 9.15
C LEU A 97 4.23 -8.23 9.00
N LEU A 98 5.52 -8.34 9.32
CA LEU A 98 6.47 -7.23 9.22
C LEU A 98 6.67 -6.78 7.77
N SER A 99 6.82 -7.72 6.83
CA SER A 99 6.95 -7.40 5.41
C SER A 99 5.68 -6.77 4.85
N GLY A 100 4.50 -7.24 5.30
CA GLY A 100 3.22 -6.68 4.91
C GLY A 100 3.06 -5.24 5.41
N ILE A 101 3.38 -4.98 6.68
CA ILE A 101 3.37 -3.62 7.26
C ILE A 101 4.37 -2.73 6.51
N ALA A 102 5.60 -3.20 6.33
CA ALA A 102 6.64 -2.45 5.62
C ALA A 102 6.21 -2.13 4.17
N ALA A 103 5.68 -3.09 3.42
CA ALA A 103 5.23 -2.88 2.04
C ALA A 103 4.07 -1.87 1.95
N ASN A 104 3.14 -1.88 2.90
CA ASN A 104 2.08 -0.88 2.97
C ASN A 104 2.63 0.50 3.32
N TYR A 105 3.55 0.56 4.29
CA TYR A 105 4.19 1.79 4.72
C TYR A 105 5.05 2.40 3.59
N PHE A 106 5.80 1.62 2.83
CA PHE A 106 6.58 2.12 1.69
C PHE A 106 5.70 2.64 0.55
N GLN A 107 4.52 2.06 0.32
CA GLN A 107 3.62 2.52 -0.74
C GLN A 107 2.89 3.82 -0.38
N ILE A 108 2.43 3.95 0.86
CA ILE A 108 1.47 4.98 1.26
C ILE A 108 2.11 6.00 2.22
N GLY A 109 3.12 5.60 2.98
CA GLY A 109 3.65 6.33 4.13
C GLY A 109 2.76 6.20 5.36
N SER A 110 2.93 7.09 6.34
CA SER A 110 2.03 7.19 7.48
C SER A 110 0.67 7.76 7.03
N LEU A 111 -0.40 6.99 7.25
CA LEU A 111 -1.76 7.40 6.91
C LEU A 111 -2.71 7.05 8.06
N PHE A 112 -3.03 8.05 8.88
CA PHE A 112 -4.10 7.96 9.86
C PHE A 112 -5.33 8.71 9.34
N SER A 113 -6.36 7.97 8.91
CA SER A 113 -7.63 8.53 8.45
C SER A 113 -8.77 8.02 9.34
N PHE A 114 -9.20 8.85 10.28
CA PHE A 114 -10.37 8.55 11.11
C PHE A 114 -11.66 8.50 10.29
N GLU A 115 -11.73 9.25 9.19
CA GLU A 115 -12.90 9.31 8.32
C GLU A 115 -13.13 8.01 7.51
N SER A 116 -12.09 7.18 7.37
CA SER A 116 -12.21 5.86 6.74
C SER A 116 -12.82 4.79 7.65
N ILE A 117 -12.71 5.00 8.97
CA ILE A 117 -13.16 4.07 10.03
C ILE A 117 -14.66 4.26 10.33
N THR A 118 -15.23 5.42 10.01
CA THR A 118 -16.66 5.65 10.22
C THR A 118 -17.52 4.76 9.32
N PRO A 119 -18.47 3.98 9.87
CA PRO A 119 -19.33 3.10 9.09
C PRO A 119 -20.28 3.94 8.24
N LYS A 120 -19.96 4.08 6.95
CA LYS A 120 -20.83 4.74 5.96
C LYS A 120 -21.84 3.72 5.45
N LEU A 121 -23.14 3.91 5.74
CA LEU A 121 -24.24 3.02 5.33
C LEU A 121 -24.27 2.75 3.81
N GLU A 122 -23.79 3.71 3.01
CA GLU A 122 -23.60 3.57 1.56
C GLU A 122 -22.69 2.38 1.17
N LYS A 123 -21.71 2.02 2.02
CA LYS A 123 -20.81 0.88 1.78
C LYS A 123 -21.44 -0.48 2.09
N ILE A 124 -22.60 -0.52 2.76
CA ILE A 124 -23.25 -1.75 3.25
C ILE A 124 -24.40 -2.19 2.31
N SER A 125 -24.81 -1.37 1.34
CA SER A 125 -25.92 -1.73 0.45
C SER A 125 -25.60 -2.95 -0.45
N PRO A 126 -26.40 -4.04 -0.41
CA PRO A 126 -26.16 -5.23 -1.22
C PRO A 126 -26.14 -4.96 -2.73
N GLY A 127 -27.00 -4.03 -3.20
CA GLY A 127 -27.06 -3.64 -4.61
C GLY A 127 -25.79 -2.93 -5.10
N ALA A 128 -25.20 -2.02 -4.31
CA ALA A 128 -23.92 -1.41 -4.66
C ALA A 128 -22.76 -2.42 -4.55
N GLY A 129 -22.88 -3.41 -3.66
CA GLY A 129 -21.96 -4.56 -3.57
C GLY A 129 -21.93 -5.37 -4.87
N PHE A 130 -23.09 -5.77 -5.39
CA PHE A 130 -23.19 -6.47 -6.68
C PHE A 130 -22.61 -5.65 -7.83
N LYS A 131 -22.92 -4.36 -7.91
CA LYS A 131 -22.37 -3.47 -8.95
C LYS A 131 -20.84 -3.31 -8.85
N ARG A 132 -20.26 -3.37 -7.65
CA ARG A 132 -18.80 -3.38 -7.44
C ARG A 132 -18.17 -4.67 -7.92
N ILE A 133 -18.77 -5.81 -7.59
CA ILE A 133 -18.28 -7.15 -7.99
C ILE A 133 -18.32 -7.29 -9.53
N PHE A 134 -19.38 -6.83 -10.18
CA PHE A 134 -19.52 -6.83 -11.65
C PHE A 134 -19.02 -5.53 -12.32
N SER A 135 -18.12 -4.79 -11.67
CA SER A 135 -17.55 -3.58 -12.27
C SER A 135 -16.44 -3.90 -13.27
N MET A 136 -16.20 -3.00 -14.23
CA MET A 136 -15.08 -3.13 -15.17
C MET A 136 -13.72 -3.25 -14.46
N LYS A 137 -13.59 -2.67 -13.27
CA LYS A 137 -12.39 -2.79 -12.44
C LYS A 137 -12.13 -4.25 -12.04
N GLN A 138 -13.19 -4.99 -11.71
CA GLN A 138 -13.11 -6.37 -11.24
C GLN A 138 -12.82 -7.33 -12.40
N VAL A 139 -13.35 -7.05 -13.59
CA VAL A 139 -12.98 -7.76 -14.81
C VAL A 139 -11.49 -7.60 -15.11
N VAL A 140 -10.95 -6.38 -14.98
CA VAL A 140 -9.51 -6.12 -15.15
C VAL A 140 -8.67 -6.82 -14.09
N GLU A 141 -9.11 -6.86 -12.83
CA GLU A 141 -8.44 -7.62 -11.76
C GLU A 141 -8.46 -9.14 -12.02
N LEU A 142 -9.56 -9.68 -12.54
CA LEU A 142 -9.68 -11.08 -12.91
C LEU A 142 -8.74 -11.42 -14.07
N LEU A 143 -8.73 -10.59 -15.13
CA LEU A 143 -7.82 -10.77 -16.26
C LEU A 143 -6.35 -10.75 -15.82
N LYS A 144 -5.97 -9.81 -14.93
CA LYS A 144 -4.63 -9.79 -14.32
C LYS A 144 -4.35 -11.09 -13.56
N SER A 145 -5.31 -11.61 -12.81
CA SER A 145 -5.16 -12.86 -12.06
C SER A 145 -4.96 -14.07 -12.96
N VAL A 146 -5.72 -14.18 -14.04
CA VAL A 146 -5.55 -15.23 -15.05
C VAL A 146 -4.18 -15.12 -15.73
N LEU A 147 -3.78 -13.91 -16.13
CA LEU A 147 -2.48 -13.67 -16.75
C LEU A 147 -1.33 -14.10 -15.84
N LYS A 148 -1.40 -13.79 -14.54
CA LYS A 148 -0.44 -14.24 -13.53
C LYS A 148 -0.34 -15.77 -13.48
N ILE A 149 -1.47 -16.46 -13.45
CA ILE A 149 -1.52 -17.94 -13.42
C ILE A 149 -0.87 -18.51 -14.68
N VAL A 150 -1.21 -17.98 -15.86
CA VAL A 150 -0.64 -18.45 -17.13
C VAL A 150 0.88 -18.26 -17.15
N ILE A 151 1.38 -17.08 -16.76
CA ILE A 151 2.81 -16.78 -16.71
C ILE A 151 3.53 -17.73 -15.75
N LEU A 152 3.01 -17.92 -14.54
CA LEU A 152 3.61 -18.80 -13.54
C LEU A 152 3.58 -20.27 -13.98
N SER A 153 2.45 -20.75 -14.51
CA SER A 153 2.34 -22.12 -15.01
C SER A 153 3.30 -22.39 -16.17
N PHE A 154 3.44 -21.45 -17.10
CA PHE A 154 4.39 -21.57 -18.20
C PHE A 154 5.84 -21.64 -17.68
N LEU A 155 6.20 -20.75 -16.76
CA LEU A 155 7.54 -20.69 -16.16
C LEU A 155 7.86 -21.97 -15.37
N LEU A 156 6.94 -22.43 -14.53
CA LEU A 156 7.09 -23.67 -13.76
C LEU A 156 7.16 -24.90 -14.67
N TYR A 157 6.44 -24.91 -15.79
CA TYR A 157 6.54 -25.98 -16.77
C TYR A 157 7.97 -26.13 -17.31
N PHE A 158 8.66 -25.04 -17.66
CA PHE A 158 10.06 -25.13 -18.09
C PHE A 158 10.98 -25.60 -16.98
N VAL A 159 10.84 -25.05 -15.76
CA VAL A 159 11.69 -25.46 -14.64
C VAL A 159 11.55 -26.96 -14.36
N VAL A 160 10.32 -27.48 -14.35
CA VAL A 160 10.07 -28.91 -14.16
C VAL A 160 10.62 -29.71 -15.33
N ARG A 161 10.36 -29.29 -16.58
CA ARG A 161 10.87 -29.97 -17.78
C ARG A 161 12.39 -30.09 -17.77
N ASP A 162 13.08 -29.01 -17.44
CA ASP A 162 14.54 -28.95 -17.41
C ASP A 162 15.11 -29.73 -16.21
N ALA A 163 14.35 -29.85 -15.12
CA ALA A 163 14.72 -30.65 -13.96
C ALA A 163 14.61 -32.17 -14.20
N ILE A 164 13.76 -32.64 -15.13
CA ILE A 164 13.56 -34.09 -15.38
C ILE A 164 14.88 -34.79 -15.71
N GLY A 165 15.71 -34.23 -16.59
CA GLY A 165 16.99 -34.83 -16.99
C GLY A 165 17.94 -35.06 -15.81
N PRO A 166 18.27 -34.01 -15.04
CA PRO A 166 19.04 -34.12 -13.79
C PRO A 166 18.47 -35.16 -12.82
N TYR A 167 17.15 -35.19 -12.60
CA TYR A 167 16.53 -36.18 -11.72
C TYR A 167 16.60 -37.62 -12.23
N LEU A 168 16.60 -37.83 -13.55
CA LEU A 168 16.80 -39.18 -14.12
C LEU A 168 18.24 -39.66 -13.97
N ASN A 169 19.21 -38.75 -14.17
CA ASN A 169 20.63 -39.08 -14.01
C ASN A 169 21.04 -39.29 -12.55
N SER A 170 20.24 -38.82 -11.59
CA SER A 170 20.56 -38.94 -10.17
C SER A 170 20.28 -40.33 -9.59
N LEU A 171 19.58 -41.19 -10.33
CA LEU A 171 19.34 -42.59 -9.98
C LEU A 171 20.66 -43.37 -9.82
N ASP A 172 21.74 -42.94 -10.51
CA ASP A 172 23.03 -43.61 -10.49
C ASP A 172 23.96 -43.14 -9.35
N CYS A 173 23.80 -41.91 -8.84
CA CYS A 173 24.67 -41.31 -7.81
C CYS A 173 24.08 -41.33 -6.38
N GLY A 174 22.87 -41.86 -6.19
CA GLY A 174 22.25 -42.04 -4.88
C GLY A 174 21.71 -40.76 -4.23
N THR A 175 21.41 -40.83 -2.93
CA THR A 175 20.66 -39.79 -2.19
C THR A 175 21.32 -38.41 -2.08
N PRO A 176 22.66 -38.23 -1.97
CA PRO A 176 23.26 -36.90 -1.84
C PRO A 176 23.07 -36.05 -3.11
N CYS A 177 23.16 -36.72 -4.26
CA CYS A 177 23.04 -36.10 -5.58
C CYS A 177 21.62 -35.54 -5.82
N ILE A 178 20.60 -36.24 -5.32
CA ILE A 178 19.20 -35.80 -5.37
C ILE A 178 19.00 -34.50 -4.58
N LEU A 179 19.65 -34.37 -3.42
CA LEU A 179 19.55 -33.16 -2.59
C LEU A 179 20.13 -31.95 -3.32
N ASP A 180 21.33 -32.06 -3.88
CA ASP A 180 21.97 -30.95 -4.60
C ASP A 180 21.15 -30.49 -5.82
N ILE A 181 20.63 -31.45 -6.60
CA ILE A 181 19.74 -31.16 -7.73
C ILE A 181 18.48 -30.45 -7.25
N THR A 182 17.87 -30.94 -6.15
CA THR A 182 16.64 -30.36 -5.61
C THR A 182 16.86 -28.93 -5.12
N VAL A 183 17.97 -28.65 -4.43
CA VAL A 183 18.32 -27.30 -3.99
C VAL A 183 18.51 -26.38 -5.20
N GLY A 184 19.18 -26.85 -6.26
CA GLY A 184 19.34 -26.09 -7.51
C GLY A 184 18.01 -25.76 -8.19
N VAL A 185 17.13 -26.76 -8.34
CA VAL A 185 15.80 -26.60 -8.94
C VAL A 185 14.91 -25.68 -8.09
N MET A 186 14.96 -25.80 -6.76
CA MET A 186 14.25 -24.89 -5.85
C MET A 186 14.73 -23.45 -6.01
N LEU A 187 16.06 -23.22 -6.03
CA LEU A 187 16.60 -21.88 -6.21
C LEU A 187 16.22 -21.28 -7.56
N GLN A 188 16.31 -22.06 -8.64
CA GLN A 188 15.88 -21.63 -9.97
C GLN A 188 14.39 -21.27 -9.99
N THR A 189 13.56 -22.10 -9.35
CA THR A 189 12.12 -21.84 -9.19
C THR A 189 11.87 -20.53 -8.45
N PHE A 190 12.58 -20.29 -7.33
CA PHE A 190 12.44 -19.08 -6.53
C PHE A 190 12.88 -17.82 -7.28
N VAL A 191 14.01 -17.87 -8.00
CA VAL A 191 14.50 -16.74 -8.77
C VAL A 191 13.53 -16.39 -9.89
N TYR A 192 13.11 -17.37 -10.68
CA TYR A 192 12.21 -17.13 -11.82
C TYR A 192 10.81 -16.68 -11.38
N SER A 193 10.22 -17.36 -10.40
CA SER A 193 8.92 -16.94 -9.86
C SER A 193 9.02 -15.56 -9.20
N GLY A 194 10.07 -15.31 -8.42
CA GLY A 194 10.31 -14.01 -7.79
C GLY A 194 10.41 -12.88 -8.81
N LEU A 195 11.16 -13.06 -9.90
CA LEU A 195 11.23 -12.09 -10.99
C LEU A 195 9.86 -11.88 -11.65
N ALA A 196 9.11 -12.95 -11.92
CA ALA A 196 7.77 -12.82 -12.49
C ALA A 196 6.81 -12.02 -11.59
N PHE A 197 6.82 -12.29 -10.28
CA PHE A 197 6.02 -11.53 -9.31
C PHE A 197 6.45 -10.07 -9.23
N ILE A 198 7.75 -9.77 -9.26
CA ILE A 198 8.25 -8.38 -9.28
C ILE A 198 7.74 -7.63 -10.52
N VAL A 199 7.84 -8.23 -11.71
CA VAL A 199 7.37 -7.60 -12.96
C VAL A 199 5.87 -7.30 -12.88
N VAL A 200 5.07 -8.27 -12.42
CA VAL A 200 3.63 -8.12 -12.24
C VAL A 200 3.31 -7.04 -11.21
N ALA A 201 4.01 -7.02 -10.08
CA ALA A 201 3.81 -6.04 -9.02
C ALA A 201 4.14 -4.61 -9.48
N LEU A 202 5.21 -4.44 -10.25
CA LEU A 202 5.59 -3.14 -10.83
C LEU A 202 4.54 -2.66 -11.83
N ALA A 203 4.05 -3.54 -12.70
CA ALA A 203 2.99 -3.21 -13.65
C ALA A 203 1.69 -2.83 -12.94
N ASP A 204 1.28 -3.57 -11.92
CA ASP A 204 0.10 -3.25 -11.12
C ASP A 204 0.27 -1.93 -10.35
N PHE A 205 1.45 -1.70 -9.75
CA PHE A 205 1.75 -0.44 -9.07
C PHE A 205 1.65 0.77 -10.01
N ALA A 206 2.24 0.68 -11.21
CA ALA A 206 2.15 1.74 -12.22
C ALA A 206 0.69 1.98 -12.64
N TYR A 207 -0.08 0.93 -12.87
CA TYR A 207 -1.51 1.02 -13.21
C TYR A 207 -2.32 1.66 -12.09
N GLN A 208 -2.15 1.23 -10.84
CA GLN A 208 -2.89 1.77 -9.69
C GLN A 208 -2.51 3.23 -9.43
N LYS A 209 -1.23 3.59 -9.56
CA LYS A 209 -0.76 4.98 -9.44
C LYS A 209 -1.39 5.85 -10.51
N HIS A 210 -1.34 5.42 -11.78
CA HIS A 210 -1.96 6.16 -12.88
C HIS A 210 -3.48 6.28 -12.71
N SER A 211 -4.16 5.19 -12.35
CA SER A 211 -5.61 5.18 -12.13
C SER A 211 -6.04 6.09 -10.98
N HIS A 212 -5.23 6.17 -9.91
CA HIS A 212 -5.48 7.07 -8.77
C HIS A 212 -5.26 8.53 -9.15
N THR A 213 -4.17 8.86 -9.86
CA THR A 213 -3.99 10.23 -10.37
C THR A 213 -5.12 10.63 -11.31
N LYS A 214 -5.53 9.72 -12.21
CA LYS A 214 -6.63 9.95 -13.15
C LYS A 214 -7.97 10.20 -12.44
N SER A 215 -8.25 9.50 -11.33
CA SER A 215 -9.48 9.72 -10.57
C SER A 215 -9.51 11.08 -9.85
N LEU A 216 -8.33 11.64 -9.54
CA LEU A 216 -8.16 12.93 -8.91
C LEU A 216 -8.09 14.12 -9.89
N MET A 217 -7.98 13.87 -11.20
CA MET A 217 -7.92 14.94 -12.21
C MET A 217 -9.06 15.95 -12.08
N MET A 218 -8.76 17.18 -12.48
CA MET A 218 -9.58 18.36 -12.29
C MET A 218 -9.94 19.01 -13.63
N SER A 219 -11.05 19.73 -13.69
CA SER A 219 -11.30 20.64 -14.80
C SER A 219 -10.59 21.97 -14.55
N LYS A 220 -10.31 22.74 -15.61
CA LYS A 220 -9.71 24.09 -15.49
C LYS A 220 -10.51 25.01 -14.55
N ASP A 221 -11.83 24.89 -14.56
CA ASP A 221 -12.70 25.69 -13.69
C ASP A 221 -12.62 25.23 -12.23
N GLU A 222 -12.49 23.93 -11.98
CA GLU A 222 -12.32 23.36 -10.64
C GLU A 222 -11.00 23.83 -10.03
N VAL A 223 -9.90 23.81 -10.80
CA VAL A 223 -8.58 24.30 -10.37
C VAL A 223 -8.64 25.79 -10.03
N LYS A 224 -9.23 26.62 -10.91
CA LYS A 224 -9.38 28.07 -10.65
C LYS A 224 -10.17 28.34 -9.38
N ARG A 225 -11.27 27.60 -9.15
CA ARG A 225 -12.07 27.75 -7.94
C ARG A 225 -11.28 27.36 -6.69
N GLU A 226 -10.52 26.28 -6.74
CA GLU A 226 -9.70 25.82 -5.61
C GLU A 226 -8.57 26.81 -5.26
N TYR A 227 -7.95 27.43 -6.27
CA TYR A 227 -7.00 28.53 -6.04
C TYR A 227 -7.66 29.73 -5.36
N LYS A 228 -8.86 30.13 -5.81
CA LYS A 228 -9.62 31.22 -5.18
C LYS A 228 -10.02 30.92 -3.74
N GLU A 229 -10.43 29.69 -3.45
CA GLU A 229 -10.78 29.27 -2.07
C GLU A 229 -9.57 29.20 -1.15
N SER A 230 -8.38 28.87 -1.68
CA SER A 230 -7.18 28.65 -0.86
C SER A 230 -6.37 29.92 -0.65
N GLU A 231 -6.22 30.78 -1.67
CA GLU A 231 -5.47 32.04 -1.59
C GLU A 231 -6.35 33.29 -1.44
N GLY A 232 -7.67 33.15 -1.59
CA GLY A 232 -8.60 34.28 -1.74
C GLY A 232 -8.64 34.80 -3.18
N ASP A 233 -9.64 35.62 -3.50
CA ASP A 233 -9.69 36.25 -4.83
C ASP A 233 -8.52 37.25 -4.99
N PRO A 234 -7.68 37.12 -6.04
CA PRO A 234 -6.54 38.01 -6.28
C PRO A 234 -6.93 39.49 -6.29
N HIS A 235 -8.14 39.82 -6.78
CA HIS A 235 -8.63 41.20 -6.81
C HIS A 235 -8.83 41.73 -5.39
N ILE A 236 -9.38 40.93 -4.47
CA ILE A 236 -9.58 41.30 -3.08
C ILE A 236 -8.23 41.40 -2.35
N LYS A 237 -7.28 40.50 -2.61
CA LYS A 237 -5.92 40.57 -2.04
C LYS A 237 -5.18 41.83 -2.51
N GLY A 238 -5.29 42.17 -3.79
CA GLY A 238 -4.74 43.40 -4.37
C GLY A 238 -5.36 44.65 -3.76
N GLN A 239 -6.69 44.68 -3.62
CA GLN A 239 -7.40 45.81 -3.02
C GLN A 239 -7.03 46.01 -1.55
N ARG A 240 -6.89 44.93 -0.76
CA ARG A 240 -6.40 45.00 0.62
C ARG A 240 -4.97 45.54 0.69
N LYS A 241 -4.10 45.18 -0.25
CA LYS A 241 -2.72 45.68 -0.31
C LYS A 241 -2.67 47.17 -0.67
N HIS A 242 -3.49 47.62 -1.63
CA HIS A 242 -3.62 49.03 -1.98
C HIS A 242 -4.11 49.87 -0.80
N VAL A 243 -5.18 49.45 -0.14
CA VAL A 243 -5.73 50.14 1.04
C VAL A 243 -4.70 50.18 2.20
N ALA A 244 -3.95 49.11 2.42
CA ALA A 244 -2.88 49.10 3.43
C ALA A 244 -1.74 50.07 3.08
N GLN A 245 -1.38 50.19 1.80
CA GLN A 245 -0.35 51.11 1.33
C GLN A 245 -0.81 52.57 1.40
N GLU A 246 -2.07 52.85 1.08
CA GLU A 246 -2.68 54.18 1.28
C GLU A 246 -2.70 54.59 2.75
N MET A 247 -3.04 53.68 3.67
CA MET A 247 -2.96 53.96 5.11
C MET A 247 -1.53 54.17 5.60
N ALA A 248 -0.54 53.48 5.02
CA ALA A 248 0.87 53.63 5.40
C ALA A 248 1.51 54.92 4.85
N MET A 249 1.07 55.37 3.67
CA MET A 249 1.54 56.62 3.04
C MET A 249 0.68 57.84 3.44
N GLY A 250 -0.48 57.62 4.05
CA GLY A 250 -1.35 58.68 4.53
C GLY A 250 -0.84 59.29 5.84
N ASP A 251 -0.73 60.62 5.88
CA ASP A 251 -0.30 61.39 7.06
C ASP A 251 -1.37 61.43 8.19
N GLY A 252 -2.31 60.47 8.18
CA GLY A 252 -3.50 60.45 9.05
C GLY A 252 -3.16 60.43 10.55
N GLY A 253 -2.03 59.80 10.92
CA GLY A 253 -1.52 59.82 12.29
C GLY A 253 -0.97 61.19 12.72
N ALA A 254 -0.34 61.95 11.81
CA ALA A 254 0.19 63.28 12.11
C ALA A 254 -0.90 64.35 12.08
N ALA A 255 -1.90 64.21 11.21
CA ALA A 255 -3.06 65.09 11.14
C ALA A 255 -3.92 65.03 12.42
N ALA A 256 -4.14 63.83 12.98
CA ALA A 256 -4.84 63.65 14.25
C ALA A 256 -4.13 64.30 15.45
N LYS A 257 -2.79 64.40 15.40
CA LYS A 257 -1.96 65.02 16.45
C LYS A 257 -2.06 66.55 16.50
N LYS A 258 -2.55 67.18 15.43
CA LYS A 258 -2.70 68.65 15.28
C LYS A 258 -4.14 69.15 15.49
N GLY A 259 -5.13 68.26 15.61
CA GLY A 259 -6.54 68.62 15.75
C GLY A 259 -6.96 68.85 17.20
N THR A 260 -7.97 69.69 17.38
CA THR A 260 -8.53 70.05 18.69
C THR A 260 -9.43 68.94 19.25
N ALA A 261 -10.11 68.20 18.37
CA ALA A 261 -10.90 67.00 18.75
C ALA A 261 -11.04 66.04 17.55
N VAL A 262 -11.17 64.75 17.84
CA VAL A 262 -11.44 63.71 16.83
C VAL A 262 -12.80 63.10 17.10
N VAL A 263 -13.69 63.16 16.11
CA VAL A 263 -14.99 62.49 16.15
C VAL A 263 -14.89 61.22 15.32
N VAL A 264 -15.12 60.07 15.97
CA VAL A 264 -14.98 58.76 15.34
C VAL A 264 -16.32 58.03 15.27
N ASN A 265 -16.60 57.43 14.10
CA ASN A 265 -17.57 56.35 13.96
C ASN A 265 -16.77 55.03 13.96
N PRO A 266 -17.02 54.09 14.91
CA PRO A 266 -16.17 52.94 15.18
C PRO A 266 -15.77 52.07 13.99
N THR A 267 -16.52 52.12 12.88
CA THR A 267 -16.29 51.25 11.72
C THR A 267 -16.17 51.98 10.39
N HIS A 268 -16.46 53.29 10.31
CA HIS A 268 -16.65 53.94 9.00
C HIS A 268 -15.79 55.17 8.72
N PHE A 269 -15.54 56.05 9.70
CA PHE A 269 -14.69 57.23 9.48
C PHE A 269 -14.30 57.91 10.79
N ALA A 270 -13.15 58.59 10.76
CA ALA A 270 -12.67 59.48 11.80
C ALA A 270 -12.45 60.86 11.18
N VAL A 271 -13.09 61.89 11.72
CA VAL A 271 -12.93 63.28 11.27
C VAL A 271 -12.17 64.05 12.33
N VAL A 272 -11.05 64.63 11.93
CA VAL A 272 -10.24 65.50 12.77
C VAL A 272 -10.72 66.93 12.56
N ILE A 273 -11.15 67.57 13.65
CA ILE A 273 -11.57 68.98 13.64
C ILE A 273 -10.34 69.81 14.03
N GLN A 274 -9.96 70.76 13.17
CA GLN A 274 -8.93 71.75 13.47
C GLN A 274 -9.51 72.83 14.37
#